data_AF-A0A9E1S5D3-F1
#
_entry.id   AF-A0A9E1S5D3-F1
#
_cell.length_a   1.000
_cell.length_b   1.000
_cell.length_c   1.000
_cell.angle_alpha   90.00
_cell.angle_beta   90.00
_cell.angle_gamma   90.00
#
_symmetry.space_group_name_H-M   'P 1'
#
loop_
_entity.id
_entity.type
_entity.pdbx_description
1 polymer ?
#
loop_
_entity_poly.entity_id
_entity_poly.type
_entity_poly.pdbx_seq_one_letter_code
_entity_poly.pdbx_strand_id
1 'polypeptide(L)'
;MIFSQSQQFVFFAIPKTGTHAIREVFRPHLGTEDWEQQLRYGQQLSPLPEIAAINHGHVAYRQLARVIPEETLAQYFTFAFVRHPFDRFVSVCAFLARTDPSYQDDPTAWMKRALTRAPF
;
A
#
# COMPACT_ATOMS: atom_id res chain seq x y z
N MET A 1 -3.23 -3.14 -2.80
CA MET A 1 -3.46 -2.56 -4.13
C MET A 1 -4.86 -2.93 -4.54
N ILE A 2 -5.50 -2.20 -5.44
CA ILE A 2 -6.74 -2.65 -6.10
C ILE A 2 -6.44 -2.74 -7.58
N PHE A 3 -6.84 -3.84 -8.21
CA PHE A 3 -6.89 -4.00 -9.66
C PHE A 3 -8.36 -4.18 -10.02
N SER A 4 -8.94 -3.22 -10.74
CA SER A 4 -10.33 -3.27 -11.17
C SER A 4 -10.38 -3.38 -12.69
N GLN A 5 -10.73 -4.57 -13.15
CA GLN A 5 -11.08 -4.83 -14.54
C GLN A 5 -12.38 -4.13 -14.90
N SER A 6 -13.39 -4.19 -14.02
CA SER A 6 -14.73 -3.69 -14.31
C SER A 6 -14.77 -2.16 -14.50
N GLN A 7 -13.93 -1.42 -13.77
CA GLN A 7 -13.83 0.04 -13.83
C GLN A 7 -12.54 0.53 -14.52
N GLN A 8 -11.73 -0.38 -15.07
CA GLN A 8 -10.49 -0.08 -15.81
C GLN A 8 -9.49 0.82 -15.03
N PHE A 9 -9.23 0.49 -13.76
CA PHE A 9 -8.20 1.20 -12.98
C PHE A 9 -7.29 0.28 -12.17
N VAL A 10 -6.09 0.78 -11.85
CA VAL A 10 -5.19 0.17 -10.86
C VAL A 10 -4.79 1.20 -9.82
N PHE A 11 -5.14 0.93 -8.56
CA PHE A 11 -4.75 1.74 -7.42
C PHE A 11 -3.54 1.14 -6.70
N PHE A 12 -2.41 1.82 -6.81
CA PHE A 12 -1.18 1.48 -6.10
C PHE A 12 -1.18 2.05 -4.68
N ALA A 13 -1.13 1.16 -3.70
CA ALA A 13 -1.22 1.55 -2.30
C ALA A 13 0.14 1.88 -1.70
N ILE A 14 0.42 3.18 -1.53
CA ILE A 14 1.64 3.66 -0.87
C ILE A 14 1.45 3.63 0.66
N PRO A 15 2.41 3.12 1.45
CA PRO A 15 2.28 3.13 2.91
C PRO A 15 2.04 4.53 3.47
N LYS A 16 1.12 4.61 4.45
CA LYS A 16 0.82 5.82 5.24
C LYS A 16 0.27 7.02 4.46
N THR A 17 -0.38 6.76 3.32
CA THR A 17 -1.07 7.79 2.51
C THR A 17 -2.59 7.63 2.51
N GLY A 18 -3.17 7.06 3.57
CA GLY A 18 -4.63 6.92 3.69
C GLY A 18 -5.23 5.78 2.87
N THR A 19 -4.41 4.79 2.46
CA THR A 19 -4.83 3.69 1.57
C THR A 19 -6.01 2.87 2.06
N HIS A 20 -6.33 2.90 3.36
CA HIS A 20 -7.47 2.16 3.91
C HIS A 20 -8.79 2.85 3.61
N ALA A 21 -8.85 4.18 3.76
CA ALA A 21 -10.01 4.97 3.40
C ALA A 21 -10.32 4.84 1.90
N ILE A 22 -9.28 4.84 1.06
CA ILE A 22 -9.43 4.56 -0.38
C ILE A 22 -10.08 3.18 -0.59
N ARG A 23 -9.50 2.11 -0.02
CA ARG A 23 -10.08 0.76 -0.21
C ARG A 23 -11.52 0.64 0.28
N GLU A 24 -11.84 1.25 1.41
CA GLU A 24 -13.18 1.23 1.99
C GLU A 24 -14.21 1.87 1.04
N VAL A 25 -13.88 3.01 0.43
CA VAL A 25 -14.75 3.69 -0.53
C VAL A 25 -14.88 2.94 -1.85
N PHE A 26 -13.78 2.35 -2.35
CA PHE A 26 -13.80 1.67 -3.65
C PHE A 26 -14.39 0.25 -3.60
N ARG A 27 -14.31 -0.45 -2.46
CA ARG A 27 -14.74 -1.86 -2.34
C ARG A 27 -16.18 -2.12 -2.77
N PRO A 28 -17.19 -1.29 -2.44
CA PRO A 28 -18.57 -1.48 -2.90
C PRO A 28 -18.75 -1.42 -4.42
N HIS A 29 -17.78 -0.88 -5.15
CA HIS A 29 -17.82 -0.71 -6.61
C HIS A 29 -17.04 -1.78 -7.38
N LEU A 30 -16.40 -2.73 -6.67
CA LEU A 30 -15.62 -3.80 -7.30
C LEU A 30 -16.54 -4.89 -7.85
N GLY A 31 -16.26 -5.31 -9.08
CA GLY A 31 -16.90 -6.47 -9.73
C GLY A 31 -16.33 -7.81 -9.25
N THR A 32 -16.89 -8.91 -9.76
CA THR A 32 -16.47 -10.29 -9.38
C THR A 32 -15.03 -10.62 -9.78
N GLU A 33 -14.57 -10.07 -10.90
CA GLU A 33 -13.21 -10.28 -11.43
C GLU A 33 -12.19 -9.27 -10.91
N ASP A 34 -12.65 -8.28 -10.14
CA ASP A 34 -11.78 -7.29 -9.52
C ASP A 34 -11.18 -7.86 -8.24
N TRP A 35 -9.96 -7.45 -7.92
CA TRP A 35 -9.26 -7.99 -6.78
C TRP A 35 -8.45 -6.95 -6.02
N GLU A 36 -8.29 -7.20 -4.72
CA GLU A 36 -7.44 -6.40 -3.84
C GLU A 36 -6.36 -7.27 -3.19
N GLN A 37 -5.15 -6.70 -3.05
CA GLN A 37 -4.07 -7.27 -2.24
C GLN A 37 -4.02 -6.48 -0.92
N GLN A 38 -4.37 -7.10 0.21
CA GLN A 38 -4.24 -6.57 1.58
C GLN A 38 -4.38 -7.68 2.66
N LEU A 39 -3.90 -7.42 3.89
CA LEU A 39 -3.92 -8.39 5.00
C LEU A 39 -4.65 -7.93 6.28
N ARG A 40 -5.12 -6.68 6.35
CA ARG A 40 -5.62 -6.09 7.61
C ARG A 40 -7.03 -6.54 7.99
N TYR A 41 -7.90 -6.84 7.02
CA TYR A 41 -9.31 -7.17 7.27
C TYR A 41 -9.71 -8.56 6.77
N GLY A 42 -8.80 -9.53 6.88
CA GLY A 42 -8.87 -10.82 6.19
C GLY A 42 -7.86 -10.87 5.05
N GLN A 43 -7.45 -12.09 4.68
CA GLN A 43 -6.49 -12.31 3.61
C GLN A 43 -7.20 -12.15 2.26
N GLN A 44 -7.00 -11.01 1.62
CA GLN A 44 -7.39 -10.79 0.24
C GLN A 44 -6.10 -10.72 -0.58
N LEU A 45 -5.89 -11.76 -1.36
CA LEU A 45 -4.72 -11.92 -2.20
C LEU A 45 -5.12 -11.76 -3.66
N SER A 46 -4.17 -11.25 -4.43
CA SER A 46 -4.20 -11.32 -5.87
C SER A 46 -4.40 -12.76 -6.35
N PRO A 47 -5.18 -12.99 -7.43
CA PRO A 47 -5.25 -14.29 -8.09
C PRO A 47 -3.93 -14.65 -8.79
N LEU A 48 -3.06 -13.66 -9.06
CA LEU A 48 -1.73 -13.86 -9.63
C LEU A 48 -0.75 -14.31 -8.54
N PRO A 49 -0.16 -15.53 -8.61
CA PRO A 49 0.68 -16.09 -7.54
C PRO A 49 1.88 -15.22 -7.16
N GLU A 50 2.58 -14.61 -8.12
CA GLU A 50 3.75 -13.76 -7.83
C GLU A 50 3.38 -12.49 -7.06
N ILE A 51 2.18 -11.95 -7.31
CA ILE A 51 1.67 -10.78 -6.57
C ILE A 51 1.14 -11.19 -5.21
N ALA A 52 0.47 -12.33 -5.12
CA ALA A 52 0.02 -12.90 -3.85
C ALA A 52 1.19 -13.14 -2.89
N ALA A 53 2.33 -13.63 -3.41
CA ALA A 53 3.55 -13.91 -2.67
C ALA A 53 4.20 -12.68 -2.01
N ILE A 54 3.88 -11.46 -2.47
CA ILE A 54 4.29 -10.21 -1.80
C ILE A 54 3.67 -10.12 -0.40
N ASN A 55 2.56 -10.84 -0.16
CA ASN A 55 1.80 -10.94 1.08
C ASN A 55 1.16 -9.64 1.54
N HIS A 56 1.82 -8.48 1.47
CA HIS A 56 1.24 -7.19 1.86
C HIS A 56 0.62 -6.42 0.69
N GLY A 57 -0.22 -5.44 1.00
CA GLY A 57 -0.92 -4.65 -0.02
C GLY A 57 -0.10 -3.59 -0.77
N HIS A 58 1.18 -3.44 -0.46
CA HIS A 58 2.10 -2.45 -1.04
C HIS A 58 2.89 -3.02 -2.22
N VAL A 59 2.18 -3.30 -3.32
CA VAL A 59 2.78 -3.77 -4.57
C VAL A 59 3.29 -2.56 -5.36
N ALA A 60 4.54 -2.59 -5.81
CA ALA A 60 5.09 -1.58 -6.69
C ALA A 60 4.66 -1.82 -8.15
N TYR A 61 4.55 -0.74 -8.95
CA TYR A 61 4.23 -0.83 -10.38
C TYR A 61 5.12 -1.86 -11.10
N ARG A 62 6.44 -1.76 -10.91
CA ARG A 62 7.43 -2.69 -11.49
C ARG A 62 7.25 -4.15 -11.11
N GLN A 63 6.60 -4.44 -9.97
CA GLN A 63 6.30 -5.83 -9.59
C GLN A 63 5.08 -6.33 -10.35
N LEU A 64 4.06 -5.48 -10.52
CA LEU A 64 2.88 -5.80 -11.33
C LEU A 64 3.24 -5.95 -12.81
N ALA A 65 4.09 -5.06 -13.34
CA ALA A 65 4.54 -5.08 -14.73
C ALA A 65 5.38 -6.33 -15.12
N ARG A 66 5.85 -7.13 -14.14
CA ARG A 66 6.51 -8.41 -14.40
C ARG A 66 5.54 -9.53 -14.75
N VAL A 67 4.28 -9.40 -14.33
CA VAL A 67 3.24 -10.42 -14.51
C VAL A 67 2.11 -9.99 -15.44
N ILE A 68 1.84 -8.69 -15.52
CA ILE A 68 0.90 -8.11 -16.47
C ILE A 68 1.70 -7.25 -17.45
N PRO A 69 1.60 -7.50 -18.77
CA PRO A 69 2.32 -6.71 -19.78
C PRO A 69 2.05 -5.21 -19.64
N GLU A 70 3.06 -4.38 -19.88
CA GLU A 70 2.93 -2.92 -19.76
C GLU A 70 1.91 -2.36 -20.75
N GLU A 71 1.76 -2.97 -21.93
CA GLU A 71 0.77 -2.60 -22.93
C GLU A 71 -0.66 -2.81 -22.43
N THR A 72 -0.87 -3.85 -21.62
CA THR A 72 -2.14 -4.09 -20.93
C THR A 72 -2.34 -3.06 -19.82
N LEU A 73 -1.33 -2.82 -18.99
CA LEU A 73 -1.42 -1.84 -17.89
C LEU A 73 -1.67 -0.41 -18.40
N ALA A 74 -1.16 -0.06 -19.57
CA ALA A 74 -1.37 1.25 -20.21
C ALA A 74 -2.84 1.53 -20.57
N GLN A 75 -3.68 0.50 -20.63
CA GLN A 75 -5.13 0.64 -20.87
C GLN A 75 -5.90 1.04 -19.60
N TYR A 76 -5.28 0.92 -18.42
CA TYR A 76 -5.91 1.23 -17.14
C TYR A 76 -5.57 2.65 -16.69
N PHE A 77 -6.51 3.31 -16.04
CA PHE A 77 -6.20 4.48 -15.25
C PHE A 77 -5.40 4.05 -14.01
N THR A 78 -4.09 4.32 -14.00
CA THR A 78 -3.22 3.97 -12.88
C THR A 78 -2.98 5.18 -11.98
N PHE A 79 -3.14 5.00 -10.67
CA PHE A 79 -2.96 6.10 -9.73
C PHE A 79 -2.51 5.64 -8.35
N ALA A 80 -2.02 6.60 -7.58
CA ALA A 80 -1.69 6.46 -6.18
C ALA A 80 -1.96 7.78 -5.45
N PHE A 81 -2.23 7.70 -4.15
CA PHE A 81 -2.23 8.87 -3.29
C PHE A 81 -0.86 9.01 -2.64
N VAL A 82 -0.32 10.23 -2.71
CA VAL A 82 0.89 10.64 -2.01
C VAL A 82 0.54 11.53 -0.82
N ARG A 83 1.49 11.68 0.10
CA ARG A 83 1.40 12.56 1.27
C ARG A 83 2.71 13.33 1.37
N HIS A 84 2.67 14.54 1.93
CA HIS A 84 3.86 15.32 2.23
C HIS A 84 4.93 14.42 2.88
N PRO A 85 6.19 14.40 2.37
CA PRO A 85 7.17 13.40 2.77
C PRO A 85 7.44 13.37 4.28
N PHE A 86 7.52 14.55 4.90
CA PHE A 86 7.69 14.66 6.35
C PHE A 86 6.53 14.02 7.11
N ASP A 87 5.29 14.38 6.79
CA ASP A 87 4.12 13.84 7.51
C ASP A 87 3.97 12.33 7.30
N ARG A 88 4.30 11.84 6.10
CA ARG A 88 4.33 10.41 5.81
C ARG A 88 5.37 9.72 6.69
N PHE A 89 6.57 10.30 6.81
CA PHE A 89 7.64 9.78 7.66
C PHE A 89 7.25 9.77 9.15
N VAL A 90 6.70 10.87 9.68
CA VAL A 90 6.18 10.93 11.06
C VAL A 90 5.13 9.83 11.28
N SER A 91 4.21 9.65 10.33
CA SER A 91 3.16 8.63 10.41
C SER A 91 3.68 7.19 10.32
N VAL A 92 4.77 6.94 9.57
CA VAL A 92 5.48 5.65 9.58
C VAL A 92 6.09 5.42 10.96
N CYS A 93 6.80 6.41 11.51
CA CYS A 93 7.46 6.29 12.81
C CYS A 93 6.46 6.01 13.93
N ALA A 94 5.36 6.75 14.00
CA ALA A 94 4.28 6.51 14.95
C ALA A 94 3.69 5.08 14.82
N PHE A 95 3.59 4.54 13.60
CA PHE A 95 3.11 3.18 13.38
C PHE A 95 4.11 2.11 13.83
N LEU A 96 5.39 2.30 13.52
CA LEU A 96 6.46 1.39 13.94
C LEU A 96 6.62 1.41 15.47
N ALA A 97 6.45 2.57 16.09
CA ALA A 97 6.57 2.77 17.53
C ALA A 97 5.27 2.49 18.31
N ARG A 98 4.21 1.96 17.69
CA ARG A 98 2.89 1.83 18.32
C ARG A 98 2.86 1.00 19.62
N THR A 99 3.89 0.19 19.86
CA THR A 99 4.08 -0.62 21.08
C THR A 99 5.28 -0.17 21.91
N ASP A 100 5.96 0.91 21.53
CA ASP A 100 7.15 1.44 22.17
C ASP A 100 6.79 2.74 22.91
N PRO A 101 6.72 2.72 24.26
CA PRO A 101 6.30 3.89 25.03
C PRO A 101 7.30 5.06 24.91
N SER A 102 8.58 4.79 24.61
CA SER A 102 9.62 5.84 24.48
C SER A 102 9.35 6.83 23.35
N TYR A 103 8.46 6.47 22.41
CA TYR A 103 8.02 7.40 21.36
C TYR A 103 7.16 8.54 21.90
N GLN A 104 6.40 8.34 22.97
CA GLN A 104 5.58 9.41 23.56
C GLN A 104 6.43 10.37 24.40
N ASP A 105 7.53 9.89 24.99
CA ASP A 105 8.43 10.70 25.80
C ASP A 105 9.25 11.69 24.95
N ASP A 106 9.83 11.21 23.85
CA ASP A 106 10.55 12.06 22.89
C ASP A 106 10.39 11.52 21.45
N PRO A 107 9.31 11.92 20.75
CA PRO A 107 9.05 11.50 19.37
C PRO A 107 10.18 11.92 18.42
N THR A 108 10.84 13.05 18.68
CA THR A 108 11.88 13.59 17.80
C THR A 108 13.14 12.76 17.87
N ALA A 109 13.62 12.43 19.08
CA ALA A 109 14.76 11.56 19.25
C ALA A 109 14.46 10.15 18.71
N TRP A 110 13.25 9.63 18.91
CA TRP A 110 12.86 8.34 18.34
C TRP A 110 12.92 8.35 16.81
N MET A 111 12.35 9.37 16.16
CA MET A 111 12.38 9.52 14.70
C MET A 111 13.81 9.66 14.16
N LYS A 112 14.69 10.40 14.84
CA LYS A 112 16.11 10.49 14.46
C LYS A 112 16.81 9.13 14.52
N ARG A 113 16.55 8.32 15.55
CA ARG A 113 17.06 6.94 15.64
C ARG A 113 16.50 6.03 14.54
N ALA A 114 15.26 6.26 14.10
CA ALA A 114 14.66 5.47 13.03
C ALA A 114 15.38 5.63 11.69
N LEU A 115 15.99 6.81 11.42
CA LEU A 115 16.75 7.06 10.20
C LEU A 115 18.02 6.21 10.08
N THR A 116 18.55 5.70 11.19
CA THR A 116 19.79 4.90 11.21
C THR A 116 19.51 3.40 11.32
N ARG A 117 18.25 2.97 11.27
CA ARG A 117 17.90 1.55 11.25
C ARG A 117 18.23 0.95 9.89
N ALA A 118 18.62 -0.32 9.87
CA ALA A 118 18.77 -1.06 8.64
C ALA A 118 17.44 -1.07 7.87
N PRO A 119 17.45 -0.86 6.54
CA PRO A 119 16.25 -1.02 5.73
C PRO A 119 15.77 -2.49 5.82
N PHE A 120 14.45 -2.65 5.82
CA PHE A 120 13.77 -3.95 5.82
C PHE A 120 13.73 -4.56 4.43
#